data_AF-A0A8T9MVZ8-F1
#
_entry.id   AF-A0A8T9MVZ8-F1
#
_cell.length_a   1.000
_cell.length_b   1.000
_cell.length_c   1.000
_cell.angle_alpha   90.00
_cell.angle_beta   90.00
_cell.angle_gamma   90.00
#
_symmetry.space_group_name_H-M   'P 1'
#
loop_
_entity.id
_entity.type
_entity.pdbx_description
1 polymer ?
#
loop_
_entity_poly.entity_id
_entity_poly.type
_entity_poly.pdbx_seq_one_letter_code
_entity_poly.pdbx_strand_id
1 'polypeptide(L)'
;MKKYLTVCALASVWLSACSLLPPYSTPPQNPSARDEADGRRAADILNSNHARTTVYAPQVRSSRASAKGNGVHPDHMPLVLAAERYAVGKARNVLTQGRVMALFHKEVVRGGCWDYLDTVFTRAGVPRQARKTVYKGHASQGPYAHPDQLRVGDWIYHINHSYKNIQHSGMFIGWVDKERRLGLTLSYAGEGRKDPARYKVYDLSSVYNIMRAE
;
A
#
# COMPACT_ATOMS: atom_id res chain seq x y z
N MET A 1 10.82 47.14 -60.92
CA MET A 1 12.17 47.37 -61.49
C MET A 1 12.92 48.25 -60.50
N LYS A 2 14.02 47.80 -59.86
CA LYS A 2 15.42 48.05 -60.29
C LYS A 2 15.61 49.56 -60.63
N LYS A 3 16.44 50.39 -59.98
CA LYS A 3 17.75 50.23 -59.31
C LYS A 3 18.21 51.58 -58.71
N TYR A 4 19.01 51.51 -57.65
CA TYR A 4 20.19 52.30 -57.21
C TYR A 4 20.24 53.84 -57.37
N LEU A 5 20.38 54.63 -56.29
CA LEU A 5 21.57 54.92 -55.44
C LEU A 5 22.50 56.00 -56.04
N THR A 6 22.79 57.06 -55.27
CA THR A 6 24.05 57.85 -55.13
C THR A 6 23.70 59.15 -54.37
N VAL A 7 24.46 59.77 -53.46
CA VAL A 7 25.34 59.41 -52.33
C VAL A 7 25.90 60.76 -51.82
N CYS A 8 25.96 60.91 -50.49
CA CYS A 8 26.81 61.78 -49.66
C CYS A 8 26.80 63.32 -49.80
N ALA A 9 26.68 64.00 -48.65
CA ALA A 9 27.86 64.57 -47.96
C ALA A 9 27.53 65.13 -46.55
N LEU A 10 28.31 64.65 -45.55
CA LEU A 10 29.02 65.37 -44.46
C LEU A 10 28.18 66.23 -43.46
N ALA A 11 28.40 66.26 -42.15
CA ALA A 11 29.62 66.04 -41.37
C ALA A 11 29.31 65.76 -39.87
N SER A 12 30.24 65.04 -39.21
CA SER A 12 30.70 65.06 -37.81
C SER A 12 29.88 65.82 -36.73
N VAL A 13 29.70 65.26 -35.52
CA VAL A 13 30.67 65.33 -34.39
C VAL A 13 30.53 64.12 -33.44
N TRP A 14 31.66 63.74 -32.86
CA TRP A 14 31.93 62.62 -31.95
C TRP A 14 31.22 62.69 -30.59
N LEU A 15 30.89 61.52 -30.03
CA LEU A 15 31.17 61.20 -28.63
C LEU A 15 31.21 59.68 -28.39
N SER A 16 32.28 59.29 -27.72
CA SER A 16 32.61 57.95 -27.23
C SER A 16 31.51 57.30 -26.40
N ALA A 17 31.26 56.00 -26.62
CA ALA A 17 31.41 54.96 -25.60
C ALA A 17 31.25 53.56 -26.21
N CYS A 18 32.28 52.74 -25.99
CA CYS A 18 32.27 51.27 -26.01
C CYS A 18 31.03 50.72 -25.27
N SER A 19 30.17 49.87 -25.83
CA SER A 19 30.32 48.51 -26.38
C SER A 19 29.83 47.42 -25.39
N LEU A 20 28.98 46.54 -25.92
CA LEU A 20 28.75 45.13 -25.55
C LEU A 20 27.92 44.80 -24.28
N LEU A 21 26.65 44.44 -24.50
CA LEU A 21 25.95 43.41 -23.72
C LEU A 21 25.72 42.18 -24.62
N PRO A 22 26.10 40.97 -24.18
CA PRO A 22 25.42 39.77 -24.65
C PRO A 22 24.99 38.89 -23.43
N PRO A 23 24.30 37.75 -23.63
CA PRO A 23 22.93 37.47 -23.18
C PRO A 23 22.86 36.50 -22.00
N TYR A 24 21.81 36.45 -21.18
CA TYR A 24 21.57 35.24 -20.35
C TYR A 24 20.09 35.00 -20.01
N SER A 25 19.62 33.83 -20.46
CA SER A 25 18.44 33.12 -20.00
C SER A 25 18.50 32.91 -18.49
N THR A 26 17.38 33.11 -17.80
CA THR A 26 17.25 32.81 -16.37
C THR A 26 17.40 31.30 -16.12
N PRO A 27 18.26 30.86 -15.18
CA PRO A 27 18.35 29.46 -14.77
C PRO A 27 17.08 29.04 -14.00
N PRO A 28 16.76 27.73 -13.93
CA PRO A 28 15.62 27.24 -13.17
C PRO A 28 15.78 27.65 -11.70
N GLN A 29 14.75 28.31 -11.16
CA GLN A 29 14.73 28.73 -9.77
C GLN A 29 14.76 27.48 -8.88
N ASN A 30 15.77 27.38 -8.02
CA ASN A 30 15.77 26.39 -6.95
C ASN A 30 14.54 26.65 -6.06
N PRO A 31 13.77 25.60 -5.70
CA PRO A 31 12.63 25.75 -4.81
C PRO A 31 13.09 26.42 -3.50
N SER A 32 12.26 27.31 -2.97
CA SER A 32 12.63 28.03 -1.75
C SER A 32 12.76 27.02 -0.59
N ALA A 33 13.55 27.35 0.42
CA ALA A 33 13.66 26.51 1.63
C ALA A 33 12.30 26.27 2.32
N ARG A 34 11.30 27.13 2.06
CA ARG A 34 9.91 26.94 2.50
C ARG A 34 9.17 25.89 1.66
N ASP A 35 9.35 25.89 0.34
CA ASP A 35 8.76 24.89 -0.56
C ASP A 35 9.37 23.49 -0.31
N GLU A 36 10.68 23.42 -0.01
CA GLU A 36 11.31 22.17 0.42
C GLU A 36 10.82 21.71 1.80
N ALA A 37 10.63 22.63 2.76
CA ALA A 37 10.13 22.30 4.08
C ALA A 37 8.66 21.84 4.05
N ASP A 38 7.83 22.44 3.21
CA ASP A 38 6.44 22.06 3.01
C ASP A 38 6.33 20.73 2.23
N GLY A 39 7.20 20.49 1.26
CA GLY A 39 7.34 19.19 0.59
C GLY A 39 7.79 18.08 1.53
N ARG A 40 8.78 18.35 2.40
CA ARG A 40 9.22 17.41 3.46
C ARG A 40 8.14 17.18 4.51
N ARG A 41 7.41 18.23 4.91
CA ARG A 41 6.28 18.12 5.86
C ARG A 41 5.10 17.34 5.27
N ALA A 42 4.80 17.52 3.99
CA ALA A 42 3.79 16.73 3.29
C ALA A 42 4.24 15.26 3.14
N ALA A 43 5.52 15.02 2.83
CA ALA A 43 6.12 13.69 2.81
C ALA A 43 6.12 13.05 4.21
N ASP A 44 6.39 13.79 5.27
CA ASP A 44 6.34 13.33 6.67
C ASP A 44 4.90 13.09 7.15
N ILE A 45 3.91 13.85 6.67
CA ILE A 45 2.49 13.58 6.92
C ILE A 45 2.02 12.33 6.17
N LEU A 46 2.48 12.14 4.93
CA LEU A 46 2.21 10.92 4.16
C LEU A 46 2.93 9.70 4.78
N ASN A 47 4.16 9.87 5.24
CA ASN A 47 4.99 8.84 5.88
C ASN A 47 4.52 8.51 7.30
N SER A 48 4.05 9.49 8.08
CA SER A 48 3.44 9.27 9.41
C SER A 48 2.06 8.60 9.32
N ASN A 49 1.29 8.88 8.26
CA ASN A 49 0.08 8.12 7.95
C ASN A 49 0.41 6.71 7.43
N HIS A 50 1.52 6.52 6.72
CA HIS A 50 1.98 5.21 6.26
C HIS A 50 2.52 4.34 7.41
N ALA A 51 3.28 4.93 8.33
CA ALA A 51 3.79 4.30 9.54
C ALA A 51 2.66 3.92 10.52
N ARG A 52 1.54 4.64 10.51
CA ARG A 52 0.32 4.26 11.26
C ARG A 52 -0.45 3.08 10.65
N THR A 53 -0.22 2.75 9.38
CA THR A 53 -0.98 1.70 8.66
C THR A 53 -0.24 0.38 8.52
N THR A 54 0.97 0.25 9.04
CA THR A 54 1.72 -1.01 9.06
C THR A 54 2.05 -1.37 10.50
N VAL A 55 1.42 -2.43 11.02
CA VAL A 55 1.66 -2.92 12.37
C VAL A 55 2.59 -4.14 12.30
N TYR A 56 3.56 -4.18 13.21
CA TYR A 56 4.49 -5.30 13.36
C TYR A 56 4.13 -6.12 14.58
N ALA A 57 4.33 -7.44 14.51
CA ALA A 57 4.29 -8.26 15.70
C ALA A 57 5.36 -7.78 16.70
N PRO A 58 5.10 -7.78 18.01
CA PRO A 58 6.16 -7.73 18.99
C PRO A 58 7.18 -8.83 18.68
N GLN A 59 8.48 -8.57 18.84
CA GLN A 59 9.55 -9.55 18.64
C GLN A 59 9.46 -10.64 19.72
N VAL A 60 8.53 -11.58 19.58
CA VAL A 60 8.47 -12.78 20.40
C VAL A 60 9.43 -13.78 19.78
N ARG A 61 10.40 -14.28 20.56
CA ARG A 61 11.29 -15.37 20.14
C ARG A 61 10.41 -16.57 19.76
N SER A 62 10.24 -16.77 18.46
CA SER A 62 9.45 -17.85 17.87
C SER A 62 9.88 -19.20 18.44
N SER A 63 9.04 -19.79 19.28
CA SER A 63 9.17 -21.22 19.57
C SER A 63 8.64 -21.97 18.36
N ARG A 64 9.41 -22.94 17.87
CA ARG A 64 9.17 -23.68 16.63
C ARG A 64 7.98 -24.66 16.71
N ALA A 65 7.07 -24.45 17.65
CA ALA A 65 5.88 -25.27 17.85
C ALA A 65 4.71 -24.62 17.10
N SER A 66 4.46 -25.08 15.87
CA SER A 66 3.17 -24.84 15.22
C SER A 66 2.08 -25.53 16.04
N ALA A 67 1.54 -24.86 17.05
CA ALA A 67 0.37 -25.35 17.76
C ALA A 67 -0.76 -25.48 16.73
N LYS A 68 -1.28 -26.70 16.58
CA LYS A 68 -2.40 -27.07 15.73
C LYS A 68 -3.71 -26.53 16.36
N GLY A 69 -3.79 -25.22 16.51
CA GLY A 69 -4.94 -24.51 17.08
C GLY A 69 -5.84 -23.97 15.97
N ASN A 70 -7.14 -24.23 16.07
CA ASN A 70 -8.12 -23.54 15.26
C ASN A 70 -8.19 -22.07 15.69
N GLY A 71 -8.01 -21.12 14.76
CA GLY A 71 -8.09 -19.67 15.05
C GLY A 71 -6.76 -18.94 14.90
N VAL A 72 -6.21 -18.39 15.99
CA VAL A 72 -4.98 -17.58 16.00
C VAL A 72 -3.95 -18.22 16.93
N HIS A 73 -2.70 -18.33 16.48
CA HIS A 73 -1.60 -18.75 17.35
C HIS A 73 -1.40 -17.70 18.46
N PRO A 74 -1.21 -18.07 19.74
CA PRO A 74 -1.10 -17.11 20.84
C PRO A 74 -0.08 -15.99 20.59
N ASP A 75 1.09 -16.33 20.03
CA ASP A 75 2.15 -15.37 19.67
C ASP A 75 1.72 -14.29 18.67
N HIS A 76 0.64 -14.51 17.92
CA HIS A 76 0.13 -13.60 16.90
C HIS A 76 -1.07 -12.78 17.37
N MET A 77 -1.72 -13.14 18.48
CA MET A 77 -2.85 -12.39 19.01
C MET A 77 -2.50 -10.92 19.32
N PRO A 78 -1.32 -10.59 19.87
CA PRO A 78 -0.92 -9.19 20.06
C PRO A 78 -0.91 -8.37 18.76
N LEU A 79 -0.50 -8.98 17.64
CA LEU A 79 -0.51 -8.33 16.33
C LEU A 79 -1.94 -8.08 15.84
N VAL A 80 -2.85 -9.05 16.00
CA VAL A 80 -4.27 -8.88 15.66
C VAL A 80 -4.89 -7.69 16.42
N LEU A 81 -4.70 -7.67 17.73
CA LEU A 81 -5.23 -6.59 18.58
C LEU A 81 -4.58 -5.25 18.25
N ALA A 82 -3.27 -5.23 17.95
CA ALA A 82 -2.59 -4.01 17.56
C ALA A 82 -3.09 -3.47 16.20
N ALA A 83 -3.34 -4.34 15.22
CA ALA A 83 -3.93 -3.95 13.94
C ALA A 83 -5.28 -3.24 14.13
N GLU A 84 -6.17 -3.78 14.96
CA GLU A 84 -7.46 -3.16 15.26
C GLU A 84 -7.35 -1.85 16.05
N ARG A 85 -6.42 -1.76 17.00
CA ARG A 85 -6.22 -0.54 17.79
C ARG A 85 -5.68 0.63 16.96
N TYR A 86 -4.76 0.36 16.03
CA TYR A 86 -4.10 1.40 15.24
C TYR A 86 -4.84 1.75 13.95
N ALA A 87 -5.68 0.84 13.44
CA ALA A 87 -6.58 1.15 12.34
C ALA A 87 -7.68 2.13 12.77
N VAL A 88 -8.16 2.92 11.81
CA VAL A 88 -9.27 3.86 11.99
C VAL A 88 -10.30 3.68 10.88
N GLY A 89 -11.51 4.18 11.09
CA GLY A 89 -12.58 4.16 10.08
C GLY A 89 -12.89 2.77 9.55
N LYS A 90 -13.08 2.66 8.23
CA LYS A 90 -13.48 1.42 7.56
C LYS A 90 -12.47 0.27 7.75
N ALA A 91 -11.17 0.56 7.80
CA ALA A 91 -10.13 -0.43 8.05
C ALA A 91 -10.30 -1.10 9.43
N ARG A 92 -10.61 -0.32 10.47
CA ARG A 92 -10.88 -0.86 11.81
C ARG A 92 -12.14 -1.73 11.82
N ASN A 93 -13.18 -1.32 11.09
CA ASN A 93 -14.43 -2.07 11.01
C ASN A 93 -14.22 -3.45 10.38
N VAL A 94 -13.50 -3.54 9.26
CA VAL A 94 -13.25 -4.83 8.59
C VAL A 94 -12.38 -5.76 9.43
N LEU A 95 -11.36 -5.22 10.13
CA LEU A 95 -10.53 -5.99 11.06
C LEU A 95 -11.34 -6.55 12.22
N THR A 96 -12.15 -5.70 12.87
CA THR A 96 -13.02 -6.08 13.98
C THR A 96 -14.03 -7.15 13.56
N GLN A 97 -14.72 -6.92 12.42
CA GLN A 97 -15.69 -7.87 11.89
C GLN A 97 -15.03 -9.20 11.53
N GLY A 98 -13.85 -9.18 10.91
CA GLY A 98 -13.07 -10.37 10.60
C GLY A 98 -12.72 -11.18 11.85
N ARG A 99 -12.29 -10.52 12.93
CA ARG A 99 -11.99 -11.17 14.21
C ARG A 99 -13.22 -11.78 14.86
N VAL A 100 -14.35 -11.06 14.88
CA VAL A 100 -15.64 -11.55 15.42
C VAL A 100 -16.07 -12.82 14.68
N MET A 101 -16.10 -12.77 13.35
CA MET A 101 -16.51 -13.91 12.53
C MET A 101 -15.57 -15.11 12.70
N ALA A 102 -14.25 -14.88 12.77
CA ALA A 102 -13.27 -15.96 12.83
C ALA A 102 -13.15 -16.62 14.21
N LEU A 103 -13.10 -15.82 15.29
CA LEU A 103 -12.74 -16.31 16.62
C LEU A 103 -13.94 -16.52 17.54
N PHE A 104 -14.95 -15.66 17.46
CA PHE A 104 -16.09 -15.68 18.38
C PHE A 104 -17.22 -16.52 17.80
N HIS A 105 -17.67 -16.17 16.60
CA HIS A 105 -18.76 -16.88 15.94
C HIS A 105 -18.28 -18.14 15.23
N LYS A 106 -16.98 -18.24 14.92
CA LYS A 106 -16.37 -19.35 14.17
C LYS A 106 -17.17 -19.66 12.89
N GLU A 107 -17.48 -18.61 12.14
CA GLU A 107 -18.38 -18.70 11.00
C GLU A 107 -17.76 -19.48 9.84
N VAL A 108 -18.59 -20.31 9.21
CA VAL A 108 -18.29 -21.02 7.97
C VAL A 108 -19.15 -20.41 6.88
N VAL A 109 -18.50 -19.75 5.91
CA VAL A 109 -19.17 -19.12 4.77
C VAL A 109 -19.12 -20.06 3.57
N ARG A 110 -20.27 -20.28 2.92
CA ARG A 110 -20.34 -21.06 1.69
C ARG A 110 -19.55 -20.33 0.59
N GLY A 111 -18.66 -21.05 -0.08
CA GLY A 111 -17.82 -20.50 -1.15
C GLY A 111 -16.33 -20.60 -0.83
N GLY A 112 -15.53 -19.76 -1.49
CA GLY A 112 -14.08 -19.72 -1.36
C GLY A 112 -13.59 -18.66 -0.37
N CYS A 113 -12.27 -18.48 -0.36
CA CYS A 113 -11.60 -17.43 0.42
C CYS A 113 -12.17 -16.02 0.16
N TRP A 114 -12.53 -15.73 -1.09
CA TRP A 114 -13.02 -14.42 -1.52
C TRP A 114 -14.45 -14.15 -1.04
N ASP A 115 -15.33 -15.17 -0.98
CA ASP A 115 -16.70 -15.05 -0.48
C ASP A 115 -16.72 -14.70 1.02
N TYR A 116 -15.79 -15.30 1.78
CA TYR A 116 -15.63 -14.99 3.20
C TYR A 116 -15.22 -13.53 3.40
N LEU A 117 -14.26 -13.03 2.63
CA LEU A 117 -13.88 -11.61 2.71
C LEU A 117 -14.93 -10.66 2.18
N ASP A 118 -15.67 -11.02 1.13
CA ASP A 118 -16.83 -10.24 0.69
C ASP A 118 -17.85 -10.10 1.83
N THR A 119 -18.11 -11.20 2.54
CA THR A 119 -19.00 -11.22 3.70
C THR A 119 -18.47 -10.35 4.84
N VAL A 120 -17.19 -10.47 5.21
CA VAL A 120 -16.55 -9.64 6.24
C VAL A 120 -16.68 -8.16 5.90
N PHE A 121 -16.31 -7.77 4.68
CA PHE A 121 -16.33 -6.37 4.26
C PHE A 121 -17.75 -5.82 4.20
N THR A 122 -18.69 -6.57 3.62
CA THR A 122 -20.10 -6.17 3.54
C THR A 122 -20.69 -5.96 4.94
N ARG A 123 -20.49 -6.90 5.87
CA ARG A 123 -21.01 -6.79 7.24
C ARG A 123 -20.33 -5.72 8.08
N ALA A 124 -19.09 -5.36 7.74
CA ALA A 124 -18.38 -4.23 8.33
C ALA A 124 -18.86 -2.85 7.82
N GLY A 125 -19.88 -2.81 6.96
CA GLY A 125 -20.38 -1.57 6.35
C GLY A 125 -19.51 -1.06 5.19
N VAL A 126 -18.73 -1.94 4.57
CA VAL A 126 -17.88 -1.65 3.40
C VAL A 126 -18.42 -2.40 2.17
N PRO A 127 -19.48 -1.87 1.53
CA PRO A 127 -20.04 -2.47 0.31
C PRO A 127 -19.01 -2.39 -0.84
N ARG A 128 -19.26 -3.12 -1.93
CA ARG A 128 -18.30 -3.24 -3.05
C ARG A 128 -17.85 -1.88 -3.63
N GLN A 129 -18.72 -0.88 -3.63
CA GLN A 129 -18.43 0.48 -4.11
C GLN A 129 -17.48 1.25 -3.19
N ALA A 130 -17.38 0.86 -1.92
CA ALA A 130 -16.44 1.39 -0.94
C ALA A 130 -15.14 0.58 -0.85
N ARG A 131 -14.90 -0.31 -1.83
CA ARG A 131 -13.68 -1.10 -1.95
C ARG A 131 -12.93 -0.66 -3.19
N LYS A 132 -11.75 -0.08 -3.00
CA LYS A 132 -10.92 0.39 -4.09
C LYS A 132 -9.78 -0.58 -4.35
N THR A 133 -9.61 -0.99 -5.60
CA THR A 133 -8.38 -1.67 -6.03
C THR A 133 -7.25 -0.65 -6.07
N VAL A 134 -6.28 -0.79 -5.19
CA VAL A 134 -5.12 0.12 -5.06
C VAL A 134 -3.85 -0.46 -5.68
N TYR A 135 -3.87 -1.76 -5.99
CA TYR A 135 -2.81 -2.43 -6.74
C TYR A 135 -3.39 -3.58 -7.54
N LYS A 136 -2.94 -3.75 -8.79
CA LYS A 136 -3.34 -4.87 -9.65
C LYS A 136 -2.16 -5.29 -10.53
N GLY A 137 -1.77 -6.55 -10.39
CA GLY A 137 -0.83 -7.26 -11.25
C GLY A 137 -1.41 -8.60 -11.71
N HIS A 138 -0.59 -9.41 -12.38
CA HIS A 138 -0.99 -10.74 -12.85
C HIS A 138 -0.57 -11.84 -11.88
N ALA A 139 -1.44 -12.83 -11.63
CA ALA A 139 -1.17 -13.89 -10.66
C ALA A 139 0.04 -14.77 -11.03
N SER A 140 0.29 -15.03 -12.31
CA SER A 140 1.40 -15.90 -12.75
C SER A 140 2.66 -15.15 -13.20
N GLN A 141 2.58 -13.84 -13.44
CA GLN A 141 3.65 -13.06 -14.09
C GLN A 141 4.03 -11.80 -13.31
N GLY A 142 3.24 -11.40 -12.32
CA GLY A 142 3.40 -10.13 -11.66
C GLY A 142 3.05 -8.93 -12.57
N PRO A 143 3.65 -7.74 -12.33
CA PRO A 143 4.47 -7.45 -11.15
C PRO A 143 3.68 -7.76 -9.86
N TYR A 144 4.41 -8.06 -8.78
CA TYR A 144 3.83 -8.23 -7.46
C TYR A 144 4.02 -6.97 -6.63
N ALA A 145 3.12 -6.73 -5.69
CA ALA A 145 3.12 -5.54 -4.86
C ALA A 145 4.41 -5.46 -4.03
N HIS A 146 4.95 -4.24 -3.91
CA HIS A 146 6.02 -3.97 -2.96
C HIS A 146 5.48 -4.12 -1.53
N PRO A 147 6.26 -4.67 -0.57
CA PRO A 147 5.82 -4.84 0.82
C PRO A 147 5.30 -3.55 1.48
N ASP A 148 5.81 -2.38 1.05
CA ASP A 148 5.35 -1.07 1.55
C ASP A 148 3.95 -0.70 1.08
N GLN A 149 3.41 -1.32 0.03
CA GLN A 149 2.07 -1.01 -0.47
C GLN A 149 0.96 -1.60 0.40
N LEU A 150 1.26 -2.63 1.19
CA LEU A 150 0.31 -3.30 2.07
C LEU A 150 0.05 -2.48 3.33
N ARG A 151 -1.23 -2.33 3.65
CA ARG A 151 -1.76 -1.66 4.84
C ARG A 151 -2.67 -2.59 5.62
N VAL A 152 -2.73 -2.43 6.93
CA VAL A 152 -3.61 -3.22 7.80
C VAL A 152 -5.07 -3.14 7.32
N GLY A 153 -5.73 -4.28 7.26
CA GLY A 153 -7.10 -4.40 6.76
C GLY A 153 -7.21 -4.49 5.23
N ASP A 154 -6.11 -4.44 4.49
CA ASP A 154 -6.15 -4.68 3.03
C ASP A 154 -6.63 -6.10 2.74
N TRP A 155 -7.59 -6.21 1.82
CA TRP A 155 -7.93 -7.48 1.18
C TRP A 155 -6.91 -7.72 0.07
N ILE A 156 -6.07 -8.73 0.28
CA ILE A 156 -5.03 -9.12 -0.66
C ILE A 156 -5.40 -10.40 -1.41
N TYR A 157 -4.97 -10.49 -2.66
CA TYR A 157 -4.84 -11.76 -3.37
C TYR A 157 -3.36 -12.06 -3.57
N HIS A 158 -2.94 -13.28 -3.26
CA HIS A 158 -1.56 -13.71 -3.32
C HIS A 158 -1.43 -15.17 -3.75
N ILE A 159 -0.22 -15.56 -4.15
CA ILE A 159 0.10 -16.97 -4.38
C ILE A 159 0.41 -17.63 -3.04
N ASN A 160 -0.21 -18.77 -2.78
CA ASN A 160 0.04 -19.56 -1.58
C ASN A 160 1.20 -20.53 -1.82
N HIS A 161 2.42 -20.05 -1.57
CA HIS A 161 3.64 -20.85 -1.71
C HIS A 161 3.71 -22.06 -0.76
N SER A 162 2.99 -22.01 0.37
CA SER A 162 2.88 -23.15 1.29
C SER A 162 1.89 -24.22 0.82
N TYR A 163 1.15 -23.99 -0.27
CA TYR A 163 0.13 -24.90 -0.76
C TYR A 163 0.02 -24.84 -2.29
N LYS A 164 0.84 -25.66 -2.96
CA LYS A 164 0.78 -25.91 -4.41
C LYS A 164 0.85 -24.66 -5.31
N ASN A 165 1.33 -23.53 -4.80
CA ASN A 165 1.38 -22.24 -5.53
C ASN A 165 0.02 -21.83 -6.14
N ILE A 166 -1.09 -22.12 -5.45
CA ILE A 166 -2.42 -21.70 -5.93
C ILE A 166 -2.74 -20.27 -5.49
N GLN A 167 -3.66 -19.63 -6.22
CA GLN A 167 -4.21 -18.34 -5.83
C GLN A 167 -4.98 -18.44 -4.51
N HIS A 168 -4.85 -17.42 -3.67
CA HIS A 168 -5.55 -17.32 -2.40
C HIS A 168 -5.87 -15.86 -2.09
N SER A 169 -6.93 -15.63 -1.33
CA SER A 169 -7.24 -14.30 -0.81
C SER A 169 -7.33 -14.30 0.71
N GLY A 170 -7.00 -13.17 1.30
CA GLY A 170 -6.96 -12.99 2.74
C GLY A 170 -6.85 -11.52 3.12
N MET A 171 -7.06 -11.21 4.39
CA MET A 171 -6.96 -9.83 4.88
C MET A 171 -5.62 -9.68 5.60
N PHE A 172 -4.81 -8.74 5.15
CA PHE A 172 -3.52 -8.45 5.74
C PHE A 172 -3.69 -7.81 7.12
N ILE A 173 -3.09 -8.44 8.14
CA ILE A 173 -3.18 -7.98 9.53
C ILE A 173 -1.93 -7.20 9.92
N GLY A 174 -0.77 -7.61 9.42
CA GLY A 174 0.50 -6.96 9.72
C GLY A 174 1.69 -7.87 9.38
N TRP A 175 2.89 -7.32 9.46
CA TRP A 175 4.11 -8.08 9.22
C TRP A 175 4.55 -8.83 10.47
N VAL A 176 4.84 -10.12 10.31
CA VAL A 176 5.62 -10.89 11.29
C VAL A 176 7.10 -10.67 11.03
N ASP A 177 7.50 -10.70 9.76
CA ASP A 177 8.85 -10.39 9.30
C ASP A 177 8.74 -9.78 7.89
N LYS A 178 8.95 -8.47 7.77
CA LYS A 178 8.75 -7.76 6.50
C LYS A 178 9.86 -8.00 5.50
N GLU A 179 11.10 -8.15 5.96
CA GLU A 179 12.26 -8.41 5.10
C GLU A 179 12.10 -9.75 4.38
N ARG A 180 11.61 -10.76 5.11
CA ARG A 180 11.27 -12.07 4.56
C ARG A 180 9.86 -12.15 3.96
N ARG A 181 9.13 -11.02 3.93
CA ARG A 181 7.76 -10.90 3.41
C ARG A 181 6.77 -11.88 4.06
N LEU A 182 6.96 -12.19 5.34
CA LEU A 182 6.07 -13.01 6.14
C LEU A 182 5.01 -12.14 6.81
N GLY A 183 3.79 -12.19 6.28
CA GLY A 183 2.65 -11.44 6.81
C GLY A 183 1.65 -12.33 7.53
N LEU A 184 1.10 -11.83 8.63
CA LEU A 184 -0.06 -12.43 9.28
C LEU A 184 -1.31 -12.07 8.47
N THR A 185 -2.08 -13.09 8.09
CA THR A 185 -3.26 -12.92 7.24
C THR A 185 -4.45 -13.62 7.87
N LEU A 186 -5.60 -12.93 7.94
CA LEU A 186 -6.88 -13.60 8.18
C LEU A 186 -7.23 -14.38 6.91
N SER A 187 -7.28 -15.70 7.04
CA SER A 187 -7.34 -16.64 5.92
C SER A 187 -8.48 -17.63 6.11
N TYR A 188 -9.28 -17.77 5.07
CA TYR A 188 -10.38 -18.73 5.02
C TYR A 188 -10.13 -19.70 3.87
N ALA A 189 -10.09 -21.00 4.17
CA ALA A 189 -9.82 -21.99 3.15
C ALA A 189 -11.01 -22.21 2.20
N GLY A 190 -12.24 -22.16 2.73
CA GLY A 190 -13.47 -22.35 1.94
C GLY A 190 -13.57 -23.73 1.27
N GLU A 191 -14.27 -23.75 0.13
CA GLU A 191 -14.38 -24.91 -0.78
C GLU A 191 -14.97 -26.16 -0.12
N GLY A 192 -16.05 -25.98 0.66
CA GLY A 192 -16.76 -27.09 1.31
C GLY A 192 -16.09 -27.60 2.60
N ARG A 193 -14.98 -26.99 3.02
CA ARG A 193 -14.40 -27.24 4.34
C ARG A 193 -15.33 -26.69 5.43
N LYS A 194 -15.35 -27.38 6.57
CA LYS A 194 -16.17 -27.02 7.74
C LYS A 194 -15.38 -26.22 8.79
N ASP A 195 -14.18 -25.77 8.43
CA ASP A 195 -13.32 -25.00 9.32
C ASP A 195 -13.60 -23.51 9.19
N PRO A 196 -13.66 -22.76 10.32
CA PRO A 196 -13.75 -21.31 10.29
C PRO A 196 -12.46 -20.68 9.73
N ALA A 197 -12.51 -19.38 9.47
CA ALA A 197 -11.31 -18.62 9.15
C ALA A 197 -10.32 -18.62 10.31
N ARG A 198 -9.05 -18.47 9.98
CA ARG A 198 -7.93 -18.51 10.93
C ARG A 198 -6.87 -17.50 10.55
N TYR A 199 -6.08 -17.09 11.53
CA TYR A 199 -4.93 -16.23 11.33
C TYR A 199 -3.71 -17.10 11.07
N LYS A 200 -3.12 -16.98 9.88
CA LYS A 200 -1.95 -17.77 9.49
C LYS A 200 -0.91 -16.85 8.85
N VAL A 201 0.36 -17.17 9.10
CA VAL A 201 1.48 -16.51 8.43
C VAL A 201 1.63 -17.05 7.02
N TYR A 202 1.75 -16.13 6.06
CA TYR A 202 2.00 -16.43 4.66
C TYR A 202 3.24 -15.69 4.17
N ASP A 203 3.94 -16.32 3.23
CA ASP A 203 4.84 -15.62 2.32
C ASP A 203 3.98 -14.76 1.37
N LEU A 204 4.13 -13.44 1.48
CA LEU A 204 3.43 -12.43 0.70
C LEU A 204 4.32 -11.81 -0.38
N SER A 205 5.36 -12.52 -0.82
CA SER A 205 6.21 -12.10 -1.94
C SER A 205 5.47 -11.97 -3.27
N SER A 206 4.38 -12.72 -3.44
CA SER A 206 3.58 -12.78 -4.67
C SER A 206 2.16 -12.23 -4.50
N VAL A 207 2.00 -11.08 -3.86
CA VAL A 207 0.72 -10.35 -3.78
C VAL A 207 0.45 -9.66 -5.12
N TYR A 208 -0.63 -10.04 -5.81
CA TYR A 208 -0.96 -9.53 -7.16
C TYR A 208 -2.22 -8.66 -7.19
N ASN A 209 -2.95 -8.53 -6.09
CA ASN A 209 -4.09 -7.62 -6.01
C ASN A 209 -4.23 -7.10 -4.57
N ILE A 210 -4.49 -5.81 -4.42
CA ILE A 210 -4.79 -5.17 -3.14
C ILE A 210 -6.08 -4.38 -3.30
N MET A 211 -7.09 -4.74 -2.52
CA MET A 211 -8.32 -3.99 -2.35
C MET A 211 -8.36 -3.37 -0.96
N ARG A 212 -8.76 -2.11 -0.89
CA ARG A 212 -8.76 -1.31 0.33
C ARG A 212 -10.14 -0.72 0.60
N ALA A 213 -10.50 -0.65 1.88
CA ALA A 213 -11.72 0.02 2.30
C ALA A 213 -11.48 1.55 2.37
N GLU A 214 -12.04 2.30 1.41
CA GLU A 214 -11.95 3.77 1.28
C GLU A 214 -13.34 4.39 1.30
#